data_AF-A0A0Q0W1K6-F1
#
_entry.id   AF-A0A0Q0W1K6-F1
#
_cell.length_a   1.000
_cell.length_b   1.000
_cell.length_c   1.000
_cell.angle_alpha   90.00
_cell.angle_beta   90.00
_cell.angle_gamma   90.00
#
_symmetry.space_group_name_H-M   'P 1'
#
loop_
_entity.id
_entity.type
_entity.pdbx_description
1 polymer ?
#
loop_
_entity_poly.entity_id
_entity_poly.type
_entity_poly.pdbx_seq_one_letter_code
_entity_poly.pdbx_strand_id
1 'polypeptide(L)'
;MKVFTNLNKFEHKGSFEGWIRRIMVNECISYLRVQKKVKFVEDEIYAEESFNATDSQFSIDQLQFLIDALPDGYKMVFNLYAIEGYKHNEIAKMLGINEGTSKSQLSHARKMLQTQINTLKKQDNGTE
;
A
#
# COMPACT_ATOMS: atom_id res chain seq x y z
N MET A 1 -21.17 0.82 10.35
CA MET A 1 -21.21 -0.57 9.82
C MET A 1 -21.55 -0.57 8.32
N LYS A 2 -20.65 -0.08 7.43
CA LYS A 2 -20.96 0.07 5.98
C LYS A 2 -21.09 -1.25 5.22
N VAL A 3 -20.50 -2.34 5.73
CA VAL A 3 -20.64 -3.70 5.19
C VAL A 3 -22.11 -4.13 5.24
N PHE A 4 -22.75 -4.00 6.41
CA PHE A 4 -24.14 -4.38 6.62
C PHE A 4 -25.12 -3.50 5.83
N THR A 5 -24.81 -2.20 5.67
CA THR A 5 -25.65 -1.27 4.90
C THR A 5 -25.62 -1.54 3.39
N ASN A 6 -24.55 -2.14 2.86
CA ASN A 6 -24.43 -2.45 1.43
C ASN A 6 -24.65 -3.93 1.13
N LEU A 7 -25.03 -4.77 2.11
CA LEU A 7 -25.19 -6.22 1.96
C LEU A 7 -26.16 -6.59 0.83
N ASN A 8 -27.22 -5.79 0.66
CA ASN A 8 -28.20 -5.92 -0.42
C ASN A 8 -27.64 -5.63 -1.83
N LYS A 9 -26.44 -5.06 -1.95
CA LYS A 9 -25.75 -4.79 -3.23
C LYS A 9 -24.74 -5.88 -3.60
N PHE A 10 -24.65 -6.95 -2.81
CA PHE A 10 -23.82 -8.09 -3.16
C PHE A 10 -24.50 -8.90 -4.27
N GLU A 11 -24.13 -8.63 -5.53
CA GLU A 11 -24.71 -9.29 -6.71
C GLU A 11 -24.18 -10.72 -6.96
N HIS A 12 -23.57 -11.38 -5.95
CA HIS A 12 -22.96 -12.72 -6.07
C HIS A 12 -21.90 -12.88 -7.19
N LYS A 13 -21.40 -11.77 -7.75
CA LYS A 13 -20.33 -11.74 -8.75
C LYS A 13 -18.96 -11.85 -8.06
N GLY A 14 -18.65 -13.03 -7.52
CA GLY A 14 -17.37 -13.34 -6.85
C GLY A 14 -17.53 -13.80 -5.40
N SER A 15 -16.41 -14.00 -4.70
CA SER A 15 -16.43 -14.44 -3.30
C SER A 15 -16.94 -13.33 -2.36
N PHE A 16 -17.75 -13.74 -1.38
CA PHE A 16 -18.26 -12.86 -0.34
C PHE A 16 -17.11 -12.21 0.46
N GLU A 17 -16.06 -12.99 0.76
CA GLU A 17 -14.84 -12.49 1.41
C GLU A 17 -14.20 -11.35 0.61
N GLY A 18 -14.05 -11.51 -0.71
CA GLY A 18 -13.46 -10.49 -1.56
C GLY A 18 -14.29 -9.21 -1.63
N TRP A 19 -15.62 -9.35 -1.54
CA TRP A 19 -16.53 -8.22 -1.48
C TRP A 19 -16.45 -7.47 -0.13
N ILE A 20 -16.38 -8.19 0.99
CA ILE A 20 -16.16 -7.59 2.32
C ILE A 20 -14.81 -6.89 2.38
N ARG A 21 -13.72 -7.54 1.93
CA ARG A 21 -12.38 -6.95 1.87
C ARG A 21 -12.41 -5.63 1.09
N ARG A 22 -13.11 -5.58 -0.05
CA ARG A 22 -13.27 -4.35 -0.84
C ARG A 22 -13.95 -3.23 -0.05
N ILE A 23 -15.04 -3.52 0.67
CA ILE A 23 -15.71 -2.51 1.50
C ILE A 23 -14.78 -2.04 2.62
N MET A 24 -14.11 -2.95 3.32
CA MET A 24 -13.20 -2.61 4.41
C MET A 24 -12.03 -1.75 3.94
N VAL A 25 -11.37 -2.12 2.84
CA VAL A 25 -10.28 -1.34 2.25
C VAL A 25 -10.76 0.06 1.86
N ASN A 26 -11.91 0.17 1.18
CA ASN A 26 -12.46 1.46 0.77
C ASN A 26 -12.83 2.36 1.95
N GLU A 27 -13.38 1.79 3.03
CA GLU A 27 -13.67 2.53 4.26
C GLU A 27 -12.40 2.97 4.98
N CYS A 28 -11.39 2.11 5.09
CA CYS A 28 -10.10 2.47 5.67
C CYS A 28 -9.43 3.60 4.86
N ILE A 29 -9.46 3.54 3.52
CA ILE A 29 -8.96 4.61 2.66
C ILE A 29 -9.74 5.90 2.88
N SER A 30 -11.07 5.83 2.87
CA SER A 30 -11.92 7.01 3.06
C SER A 30 -11.68 7.65 4.42
N TYR A 31 -11.53 6.83 5.47
CA TYR A 31 -11.20 7.27 6.82
C TYR A 31 -9.82 7.94 6.89
N LEU A 32 -8.78 7.32 6.31
CA LEU A 32 -7.43 7.88 6.27
C LEU A 32 -7.35 9.19 5.48
N ARG A 33 -8.10 9.34 4.39
CA ARG A 33 -8.20 10.60 3.64
C ARG A 33 -8.81 11.73 4.45
N VAL A 34 -9.81 11.42 5.28
CA VAL A 34 -10.43 12.39 6.19
C VAL A 34 -9.46 12.74 7.32
N GLN A 35 -8.80 11.75 7.92
CA GLN A 35 -7.82 11.94 8.98
C GLN A 35 -6.58 12.74 8.52
N LYS A 36 -6.03 12.48 7.32
CA LYS A 36 -4.92 13.30 6.78
C LYS A 36 -5.29 14.76 6.60
N LYS A 37 -6.55 15.08 6.25
CA LYS A 37 -7.02 16.47 6.18
C LYS A 37 -7.07 17.14 7.56
N VAL A 38 -7.25 16.36 8.62
CA VAL A 38 -7.31 16.82 10.02
C VAL A 38 -5.92 16.86 10.67
N LYS A 39 -5.01 15.95 10.29
CA LYS A 39 -3.67 15.79 10.86
C LYS A 39 -2.57 16.69 10.28
N PHE A 40 -2.87 17.61 9.35
CA PHE A 40 -1.89 18.64 8.93
C PHE A 40 -1.57 19.68 10.04
N VAL A 41 -1.95 19.41 11.30
CA VAL A 41 -1.80 20.33 12.44
C VAL A 41 -0.85 19.81 13.54
N GLU A 42 -0.44 18.54 13.58
CA GLU A 42 0.46 18.07 14.66
C GLU A 42 1.48 17.02 14.18
N ASP A 43 2.74 17.34 14.49
CA ASP A 43 3.99 16.66 14.17
C ASP A 43 4.25 15.37 15.00
N GLU A 44 5.40 14.77 14.71
CA GLU A 44 6.29 13.96 15.59
C GLU A 44 6.30 12.42 15.52
N ILE A 45 7.42 11.94 14.94
CA ILE A 45 8.41 10.95 15.42
C ILE A 45 7.89 9.80 16.29
N TYR A 46 8.08 8.56 15.81
CA TYR A 46 8.36 7.41 16.67
C TYR A 46 9.47 6.55 16.06
N ALA A 47 10.53 6.36 16.85
CA ALA A 47 11.59 5.37 16.69
C ALA A 47 11.33 4.17 17.62
N GLU A 48 12.24 3.17 17.56
CA GLU A 48 12.32 1.88 18.29
C GLU A 48 11.68 0.69 17.56
N GLU A 49 12.28 -0.50 17.45
CA GLU A 49 13.62 -1.03 17.67
C GLU A 49 13.64 -2.44 17.02
N SER A 50 14.73 -2.75 16.31
CA SER A 50 15.30 -4.07 15.93
C SER A 50 14.44 -5.35 16.08
N PHE A 51 14.14 -6.01 14.94
CA PHE A 51 14.06 -7.48 14.87
C PHE A 51 14.91 -8.04 13.71
N ASN A 52 15.91 -8.84 14.07
CA ASN A 52 16.80 -9.56 13.16
C ASN A 52 16.08 -10.75 12.52
N ALA A 53 16.02 -10.82 11.19
CA ALA A 53 15.77 -12.09 10.48
C ALA A 53 16.35 -12.07 9.06
N THR A 54 17.42 -12.86 8.90
CA THR A 54 17.79 -13.63 7.70
C THR A 54 18.25 -12.87 6.45
N ASP A 55 19.56 -12.90 6.21
CA ASP A 55 20.29 -13.03 4.92
C ASP A 55 19.71 -12.31 3.69
N SER A 56 19.06 -11.19 3.94
CA SER A 56 18.53 -10.27 2.95
C SER A 56 19.25 -8.97 3.21
N GLN A 57 19.74 -8.35 2.13
CA GLN A 57 20.50 -7.11 2.18
C GLN A 57 19.73 -5.93 2.83
N PHE A 58 18.45 -6.15 3.20
CA PHE A 58 17.57 -5.20 3.88
C PHE A 58 16.73 -5.91 4.94
N SER A 59 16.57 -5.29 6.11
CA SER A 59 15.62 -5.78 7.09
C SER A 59 14.17 -5.59 6.61
N ILE A 60 13.25 -6.38 7.17
CA ILE A 60 11.81 -6.25 6.91
C ILE A 60 11.34 -4.82 7.22
N ASP A 61 11.81 -4.25 8.33
CA ASP A 61 11.45 -2.90 8.76
C ASP A 61 11.92 -1.84 7.77
N GLN A 62 13.13 -1.99 7.22
CA GLN A 62 13.64 -1.09 6.17
C GLN A 62 12.76 -1.15 4.92
N LEU A 63 12.41 -2.36 4.46
CA LEU A 63 11.53 -2.52 3.29
C LEU A 63 10.14 -1.93 3.55
N GLN A 64 9.59 -2.14 4.75
CA GLN A 64 8.30 -1.61 5.14
C GLN A 64 8.33 -0.07 5.18
N PHE A 65 9.38 0.53 5.72
CA PHE A 65 9.58 1.98 5.72
C PHE A 65 9.58 2.58 4.30
N LEU A 66 10.28 1.92 3.36
CA LEU A 66 10.29 2.35 1.96
C LEU A 66 8.91 2.27 1.31
N ILE A 67 8.17 1.19 1.56
CA ILE A 67 6.79 1.03 1.08
C ILE A 67 5.91 2.13 1.67
N ASP A 68 6.04 2.44 2.96
CA ASP A 68 5.21 3.44 3.62
C ASP A 68 5.43 4.86 3.14
N ALA A 69 6.65 5.17 2.68
CA ALA A 69 7.02 6.43 2.07
C ALA A 69 6.45 6.64 0.64
N LEU A 70 5.84 5.62 0.03
CA LEU A 70 5.20 5.77 -1.27
C LEU A 70 3.95 6.66 -1.19
N PRO A 71 3.66 7.46 -2.24
CA PRO A 71 2.38 8.14 -2.36
C PRO A 71 1.19 7.17 -2.24
N ASP A 72 0.11 7.58 -1.58
CA ASP A 72 -1.00 6.70 -1.17
C ASP A 72 -1.54 5.80 -2.31
N GLY A 73 -1.70 6.35 -3.52
CA GLY A 73 -2.15 5.56 -4.67
C GLY A 73 -1.14 4.50 -5.11
N TYR A 74 0.15 4.82 -5.08
CA TYR A 74 1.23 3.92 -5.47
C TYR A 74 1.37 2.80 -4.44
N LYS A 75 1.36 3.15 -3.14
CA LYS A 75 1.36 2.22 -2.02
C LYS A 75 0.21 1.23 -2.11
N MET A 76 -1.01 1.74 -2.30
CA MET A 76 -2.22 0.93 -2.37
C MET A 76 -2.15 -0.08 -3.54
N VAL A 77 -1.82 0.39 -4.75
CA VAL A 77 -1.72 -0.49 -5.91
C VAL A 77 -0.56 -1.49 -5.78
N PHE A 78 0.57 -1.07 -5.21
CA PHE A 78 1.69 -1.95 -4.94
C PHE A 78 1.30 -3.08 -3.98
N ASN A 79 0.68 -2.77 -2.84
CA ASN A 79 0.26 -3.78 -1.87
C ASN A 79 -0.77 -4.75 -2.47
N LEU A 80 -1.82 -4.22 -3.13
CA LEU A 80 -2.85 -5.06 -3.75
C LEU A 80 -2.27 -5.98 -4.83
N TYR A 81 -1.29 -5.52 -5.61
CA TYR A 81 -0.71 -6.33 -6.68
C TYR A 81 0.37 -7.29 -6.19
N ALA A 82 1.40 -6.75 -5.50
CA ALA A 82 2.63 -7.47 -5.18
C ALA A 82 2.54 -8.30 -3.91
N ILE A 83 1.68 -7.91 -2.96
CA ILE A 83 1.53 -8.60 -1.66
C ILE A 83 0.27 -9.47 -1.70
N GLU A 84 -0.87 -8.90 -2.09
CA GLU A 84 -2.16 -9.62 -2.10
C GLU A 84 -2.41 -10.42 -3.39
N GLY A 85 -1.65 -10.17 -4.46
CA GLY A 85 -1.71 -10.95 -5.71
C GLY A 85 -2.88 -10.59 -6.66
N TYR A 86 -3.56 -9.46 -6.47
CA TYR A 86 -4.65 -9.05 -7.35
C TYR A 86 -4.17 -8.63 -8.74
N LYS A 87 -4.99 -8.89 -9.76
CA LYS A 87 -4.75 -8.43 -11.13
C LYS A 87 -5.18 -6.96 -11.29
N HIS A 88 -4.57 -6.26 -12.24
CA HIS A 88 -4.85 -4.84 -12.48
C HIS A 88 -6.33 -4.52 -12.74
N ASN A 89 -7.04 -5.41 -13.43
CA ASN A 89 -8.47 -5.25 -13.69
C ASN A 89 -9.33 -5.38 -12.41
N GLU A 90 -8.90 -6.18 -11.44
CA GLU A 90 -9.55 -6.32 -10.14
C GLU A 90 -9.28 -5.10 -9.26
N ILE A 91 -8.04 -4.61 -9.26
CA ILE A 91 -7.61 -3.40 -8.55
C ILE A 91 -8.35 -2.17 -9.10
N ALA A 92 -8.45 -2.05 -10.42
CA ALA A 92 -9.21 -1.00 -11.10
C ALA A 92 -10.66 -0.94 -10.60
N LYS A 93 -11.33 -2.09 -10.55
CA LYS A 93 -12.69 -2.21 -10.01
C LYS A 93 -12.78 -1.91 -8.51
N MET A 94 -11.80 -2.32 -7.72
CA MET A 94 -11.75 -2.05 -6.28
C MET A 94 -11.66 -0.56 -5.96
N LEU A 95 -10.76 0.14 -6.65
CA LEU A 95 -10.41 1.53 -6.36
C LEU A 95 -11.21 2.56 -7.18
N GLY A 96 -12.03 2.10 -8.14
CA GLY A 96 -12.76 3.00 -9.04
C GLY A 96 -11.85 3.79 -9.98
N ILE A 97 -10.74 3.18 -10.40
CA ILE A 97 -9.76 3.76 -11.35
C ILE A 97 -9.75 2.93 -12.63
N ASN A 98 -9.13 3.45 -13.70
CA ASN A 98 -8.93 2.65 -14.91
C ASN A 98 -7.74 1.68 -14.74
N GLU A 99 -7.74 0.58 -15.51
CA GLU A 99 -6.67 -0.43 -15.45
C GLU A 99 -5.29 0.14 -15.80
N GLY A 100 -5.24 1.11 -16.73
CA GLY A 100 -4.02 1.83 -17.10
C GLY A 100 -3.41 2.60 -15.92
N THR A 101 -4.24 3.21 -15.08
CA THR A 101 -3.84 3.89 -13.85
C THR A 101 -3.27 2.90 -12.85
N SER A 102 -3.85 1.71 -12.70
CA SER A 102 -3.27 0.66 -11.86
C SER A 102 -1.88 0.24 -12.38
N LYS A 103 -1.73 0.03 -13.69
CA LYS A 103 -0.43 -0.31 -14.28
C LYS A 103 0.61 0.80 -14.09
N SER A 104 0.23 2.06 -14.34
CA SER A 104 1.16 3.19 -14.21
C SER A 104 1.55 3.44 -12.75
N GLN A 105 0.60 3.38 -11.80
CA GLN A 105 0.89 3.51 -10.37
C GLN A 105 1.83 2.41 -9.88
N LEU A 106 1.64 1.15 -10.31
CA LEU A 106 2.57 0.07 -9.97
C LEU A 106 3.97 0.32 -10.55
N SER A 107 4.05 0.78 -11.81
CA SER A 107 5.32 1.11 -12.47
C SER A 107 6.08 2.22 -11.73
N HIS A 108 5.37 3.28 -11.32
CA HIS A 108 5.94 4.36 -10.53
C HIS A 108 6.37 3.89 -9.14
N ALA A 109 5.55 3.08 -8.45
CA ALA A 109 5.91 2.50 -7.17
C ALA A 109 7.24 1.73 -7.25
N ARG A 110 7.37 0.83 -8.24
CA ARG A 110 8.60 0.04 -8.45
C ARG A 110 9.82 0.91 -8.71
N LYS A 111 9.70 1.95 -9.55
CA LYS A 111 10.81 2.88 -9.84
C LYS A 111 11.25 3.64 -8.58
N MET A 112 10.31 4.09 -7.76
CA MET A 112 10.63 4.79 -6.50
C MET A 112 11.35 3.85 -5.53
N LEU A 113 10.81 2.66 -5.29
CA LEU A 113 11.43 1.67 -4.41
C LEU A 113 12.83 1.28 -4.89
N GLN A 114 13.00 1.02 -6.20
CA GLN A 114 14.31 0.71 -6.77
C GLN A 114 15.32 1.84 -6.54
N THR A 115 14.89 3.09 -6.69
CA THR A 115 15.75 4.26 -6.46
C THR A 115 16.16 4.37 -5.00
N GLN A 116 15.22 4.21 -4.07
CA GLN A 116 15.47 4.25 -2.64
C GLN A 116 16.41 3.12 -2.19
N ILE A 117 16.16 1.90 -2.66
CA ILE A 117 17.01 0.72 -2.42
C ILE A 117 18.43 0.98 -2.91
N ASN A 118 18.60 1.49 -4.13
CA ASN A 118 19.92 1.78 -4.68
C ASN A 118 20.66 2.87 -3.89
N THR A 119 19.95 3.86 -3.36
CA THR A 119 20.53 4.88 -2.49
C THR A 119 21.02 4.27 -1.18
N LEU A 120 20.23 3.40 -0.55
CA LEU A 120 20.62 2.69 0.68
C LEU A 120 21.86 1.81 0.46
N LYS A 121 21.91 1.02 -0.64
CA LYS A 121 23.10 0.19 -0.95
C LYS A 121 24.37 1.02 -1.12
N LYS A 122 24.26 2.23 -1.69
CA LYS A 122 25.41 3.13 -1.86
C LYS A 122 25.92 3.69 -0.53
N GLN A 123 25.03 3.88 0.44
CA GLN A 123 25.42 4.33 1.78
C GLN A 123 26.13 3.22 2.54
N ASP A 124 25.65 1.97 2.46
CA ASP A 124 26.30 0.84 3.13
C ASP A 124 27.68 0.50 2.55
N ASN A 125 27.85 0.63 1.22
CA ASN A 125 29.13 0.34 0.54
C ASN A 125 30.16 1.49 0.64
N GLY A 126 29.82 2.62 1.28
CA GLY A 126 30.68 3.80 1.41
C GLY A 126 31.40 3.94 2.76
N THR A 127 31.27 2.94 3.62
CA THR A 127 31.81 2.91 5.00
C THR A 127 33.00 1.97 5.21
N GLU A 128 33.65 1.52 4.13
CA GLU A 128 34.94 0.81 4.18
C GLU A 128 36.12 1.73 3.80
#